data_AF-A0A3P9K3U1-F1
#
_entry.id   AF-A0A3P9K3U1-F1
#
_cell.length_a   1.000
_cell.length_b   1.000
_cell.length_c   1.000
_cell.angle_alpha   90.00
_cell.angle_beta   90.00
_cell.angle_gamma   90.00
#
_symmetry.space_group_name_H-M   'P 1'
#
loop_
_entity.id
_entity.type
_entity.pdbx_description
1 polymer ?
#
loop_
_entity_poly.entity_id
_entity_poly.type
_entity_poly.pdbx_seq_one_letter_code
_entity_poly.pdbx_strand_id
1 'polypeptide(L)'
;MRVNAGPPAHVKVSREYIKTWRPRYFLLKSDGTFIGYKERPQDVDQLETPLNNFSVAQCQLMKTERPKPNTFIIRCLQWTTVIERTFHVETPEEREEWTKAIQAVAEGLQKQEEEMMDSSPDPMDMEVYLTKPRQKVTMHDFEYLKLLGKGTFGKVILVKEKATGRYYAMKILKKEVIVAKDEVAHTLTENRVLQNSKHPFLTGLKYSFQTHDRLCFVMEYANGGELFFHLSRDRVFSEERARFYGAEIVSALDYLHAERNVVYRDLKLENLMLDKDGHIKITDFGLCKEGIKDGATMKTFCGTPEYLAPEVLEDNDYGRAVDWWGLGVVMYEMMCGRLPFYNQDHEKLFELILMEDIRFPRTLGPEARSLLSGLLKKDPMQRLGGGPNDAKEIMQHKFFAGIIWQDVYEKKLVPPFKPQVTSETDTRYFDEEFTAQTITITPPGQDDSMESFDSERRPHFPQFSYSASGTA
;
A
#
# COMPACT_ATOMS: atom_id res chain seq x y z
N MET A 1 8.20 -18.19 35.85
CA MET A 1 7.13 -17.29 36.37
C MET A 1 6.02 -17.26 35.34
N ARG A 2 4.74 -17.30 35.74
CA ARG A 2 3.58 -17.53 34.85
C ARG A 2 3.54 -16.48 33.72
N VAL A 3 3.74 -16.92 32.46
CA VAL A 3 3.80 -16.06 31.26
C VAL A 3 2.43 -15.91 30.57
N ASN A 4 1.44 -16.72 30.95
CA ASN A 4 0.12 -16.77 30.32
C ASN A 4 -0.96 -16.20 31.24
N ALA A 5 -1.75 -15.26 30.72
CA ALA A 5 -2.84 -14.59 31.43
C ALA A 5 -4.23 -15.20 31.11
N GLY A 6 -4.33 -16.17 30.21
CA GLY A 6 -5.57 -16.86 29.82
C GLY A 6 -5.38 -18.35 29.46
N PRO A 7 -6.48 -19.08 29.19
CA PRO A 7 -6.42 -20.50 28.87
C PRO A 7 -5.80 -20.73 27.48
N PRO A 8 -4.73 -21.51 27.34
CA PRO A 8 -4.19 -21.85 26.02
C PRO A 8 -5.10 -22.87 25.32
N ALA A 9 -5.70 -22.51 24.18
CA ALA A 9 -6.59 -23.41 23.44
C ALA A 9 -6.57 -23.17 21.92
N HIS A 10 -7.07 -24.15 21.17
CA HIS A 10 -7.32 -23.98 19.74
C HIS A 10 -8.60 -23.15 19.52
N VAL A 11 -8.46 -22.01 18.85
CA VAL A 11 -9.56 -21.13 18.46
C VAL A 11 -9.57 -21.03 16.94
N LYS A 12 -10.75 -21.08 16.32
CA LYS A 12 -10.89 -20.91 14.87
C LYS A 12 -11.01 -19.43 14.53
N VAL A 13 -10.28 -18.96 13.52
CA VAL A 13 -10.31 -17.56 13.05
C VAL A 13 -10.77 -17.48 11.60
N SER A 14 -11.53 -16.44 11.25
CA SER A 14 -11.99 -16.14 9.88
C SER A 14 -11.64 -14.70 9.50
N ARG A 15 -11.31 -14.46 8.22
CA ARG A 15 -11.12 -13.10 7.65
C ARG A 15 -12.29 -12.71 6.73
N GLU A 16 -12.43 -11.41 6.46
CA GLU A 16 -13.52 -10.83 5.66
C GLU A 16 -13.55 -11.29 4.19
N TYR A 17 -12.39 -11.55 3.58
CA TYR A 17 -12.27 -11.86 2.14
C TYR A 17 -12.11 -13.35 1.82
N ILE A 18 -11.77 -14.18 2.82
CA ILE A 18 -11.75 -15.64 2.70
C ILE A 18 -12.65 -16.19 3.80
N LYS A 19 -13.87 -16.62 3.43
CA LYS A 19 -14.89 -17.15 4.35
C LYS A 19 -14.57 -18.54 4.93
N THR A 20 -13.30 -18.94 4.99
CA THR A 20 -12.88 -20.25 5.51
C THR A 20 -12.33 -20.10 6.93
N TRP A 21 -12.96 -20.78 7.89
CA TRP A 21 -12.50 -20.88 9.27
C TRP A 21 -11.26 -21.77 9.38
N ARG A 22 -10.19 -21.28 10.00
CA ARG A 22 -8.95 -22.06 10.19
C ARG A 22 -8.63 -22.25 11.67
N PRO A 23 -8.33 -23.47 12.14
CA PRO A 23 -7.93 -23.70 13.53
C PRO A 23 -6.53 -23.12 13.79
N ARG A 24 -6.36 -22.44 14.92
CA ARG A 24 -5.10 -21.83 15.35
C ARG A 24 -4.97 -21.96 16.87
N TYR A 25 -3.76 -22.09 17.37
CA TYR A 25 -3.48 -22.13 18.81
C TYR A 25 -3.18 -20.72 19.31
N PHE A 26 -3.98 -20.18 20.22
CA PHE A 26 -3.81 -18.79 20.70
C PHE A 26 -3.20 -18.71 22.11
N LEU A 27 -2.35 -17.70 22.30
CA LEU A 27 -1.73 -17.30 23.56
C LEU A 27 -2.13 -15.85 23.88
N LEU A 28 -2.67 -15.63 25.07
CA LEU A 28 -2.89 -14.31 25.65
C LEU A 28 -1.83 -14.05 26.72
N LYS A 29 -0.97 -13.05 26.47
CA LYS A 29 0.08 -12.62 27.39
C LYS A 29 -0.42 -11.48 28.29
N SER A 30 0.24 -11.30 29.42
CA SER A 30 -0.11 -10.24 30.40
C SER A 30 0.19 -8.83 29.92
N ASP A 31 1.05 -8.67 28.92
CA ASP A 31 1.38 -7.38 28.27
C ASP A 31 0.34 -6.97 27.22
N GLY A 32 -0.77 -7.70 27.09
CA GLY A 32 -1.81 -7.44 26.10
C GLY A 32 -1.58 -8.11 24.76
N THR A 33 -0.47 -8.80 24.57
CA THR A 33 -0.21 -9.47 23.29
C THR A 33 -1.10 -10.70 23.13
N PHE A 34 -1.88 -10.74 22.05
CA PHE A 34 -2.71 -11.88 21.68
C PHE A 34 -2.20 -12.50 20.38
N ILE A 35 -1.68 -13.73 20.50
CA ILE A 35 -0.84 -14.36 19.50
C ILE A 35 -1.44 -15.69 19.04
N GLY A 36 -1.59 -15.92 17.74
CA GLY A 36 -2.07 -17.18 17.18
C GLY A 36 -1.01 -17.92 16.36
N TYR A 37 -0.87 -19.23 16.56
CA TYR A 37 0.05 -20.14 15.88
C TYR A 37 -0.71 -21.22 15.10
N LYS A 38 -0.05 -21.85 14.10
CA LYS A 38 -0.65 -22.97 13.35
C LYS A 38 -0.79 -24.20 14.25
N GLU A 39 0.26 -24.48 15.01
CA GLU A 39 0.37 -25.57 15.96
C GLU A 39 0.79 -25.02 17.33
N ARG A 40 0.78 -25.85 18.36
CA ARG A 40 1.21 -25.43 19.71
C ARG A 40 2.75 -25.27 19.72
N PRO A 41 3.30 -24.09 20.02
CA PRO A 41 4.74 -23.91 20.07
C PRO A 41 5.37 -24.75 21.19
N GLN A 42 6.51 -25.37 20.91
CA GLN A 42 7.23 -26.25 21.85
C GLN A 42 8.00 -25.47 22.93
N ASP A 43 8.29 -24.19 22.70
CA ASP A 43 8.95 -23.27 23.63
C ASP A 43 8.37 -21.86 23.49
N VAL A 44 8.16 -21.12 24.59
CA VAL A 44 7.52 -19.78 24.57
C VAL A 44 8.44 -18.70 23.96
N ASP A 45 9.74 -18.99 23.89
CA ASP A 45 10.80 -18.10 23.38
C ASP A 45 11.51 -18.65 22.12
N GLN A 46 11.07 -19.79 21.55
CA GLN A 46 11.60 -20.27 20.26
C GLN A 46 10.83 -19.68 19.08
N LEU A 47 11.61 -19.23 18.09
CA LEU A 47 11.25 -18.50 16.86
C LEU A 47 10.32 -19.28 15.91
N GLU A 48 9.10 -19.63 16.33
CA GLU A 48 8.01 -19.80 15.37
C GLU A 48 7.38 -18.44 15.10
N THR A 49 7.34 -18.03 13.84
CA THR A 49 6.75 -16.76 13.43
C THR A 49 5.27 -16.74 13.83
N PRO A 50 4.84 -15.89 14.77
CA PRO A 50 3.45 -15.86 15.21
C PRO A 50 2.55 -15.51 14.03
N LEU A 51 1.51 -16.29 13.70
CA LEU A 51 0.62 -16.07 12.54
C LEU A 51 -0.45 -15.00 12.77
N ASN A 52 -0.88 -14.79 14.01
CA ASN A 52 -1.65 -13.60 14.40
C ASN A 52 -0.89 -12.94 15.55
N ASN A 53 -0.67 -11.63 15.50
CA ASN A 53 -0.04 -10.90 16.59
C ASN A 53 -0.67 -9.50 16.65
N PHE A 54 -1.43 -9.24 17.71
CA PHE A 54 -2.04 -7.94 17.94
C PHE A 54 -2.26 -7.70 19.44
N SER A 55 -2.19 -6.44 19.86
CA SER A 55 -2.51 -6.04 21.23
C SER A 55 -4.02 -6.00 21.45
N VAL A 56 -4.48 -6.45 22.62
CA VAL A 56 -5.87 -6.31 23.11
C VAL A 56 -6.06 -5.06 23.98
N ALA A 57 -5.04 -4.20 24.11
CA ALA A 57 -5.17 -2.92 24.78
C ALA A 57 -6.31 -2.10 24.13
N GLN A 58 -7.18 -1.54 24.96
CA GLN A 58 -8.31 -0.69 24.53
C GLN A 58 -9.23 -1.37 23.49
N CYS A 59 -9.35 -2.70 23.53
CA CYS A 59 -10.21 -3.45 22.62
C CYS A 59 -11.69 -3.43 23.04
N GLN A 60 -12.58 -3.46 22.06
CA GLN A 60 -14.01 -3.74 22.20
C GLN A 60 -14.28 -5.21 21.87
N LEU A 61 -14.84 -5.94 22.83
CA LEU A 61 -15.30 -7.32 22.64
C LEU A 61 -16.78 -7.37 22.28
N MET A 62 -17.12 -8.14 21.25
CA MET A 62 -18.51 -8.37 20.83
C MET A 62 -18.78 -9.88 20.75
N LYS A 63 -19.93 -10.34 21.25
CA LYS A 63 -20.38 -11.74 21.13
C LYS A 63 -21.46 -11.80 20.05
N THR A 64 -21.38 -12.80 19.17
CA THR A 64 -22.36 -12.99 18.08
C THR A 64 -22.60 -14.48 17.83
N GLU A 65 -23.80 -14.82 17.36
CA GLU A 65 -24.17 -16.17 16.91
C GLU A 65 -24.10 -16.30 15.38
N ARG A 66 -23.63 -15.26 14.68
CA ARG A 66 -23.44 -15.23 13.23
C ARG A 66 -22.00 -14.83 12.87
N PRO A 67 -21.39 -15.45 11.85
CA PRO A 67 -21.96 -16.44 10.92
C PRO A 67 -21.99 -17.88 11.48
N LYS A 68 -21.38 -18.13 12.66
CA LYS A 68 -21.47 -19.40 13.42
C LYS A 68 -21.87 -19.14 14.87
N PRO A 69 -22.50 -20.12 15.56
CA PRO A 69 -22.69 -20.06 17.00
C PRO A 69 -21.37 -19.89 17.75
N ASN A 70 -21.42 -19.35 18.97
CA ASN A 70 -20.24 -19.21 19.85
C ASN A 70 -19.10 -18.37 19.22
N THR A 71 -19.47 -17.38 18.42
CA THR A 71 -18.51 -16.44 17.82
C THR A 71 -18.29 -15.25 18.75
N PHE A 72 -17.05 -14.76 18.81
CA PHE A 72 -16.70 -13.49 19.43
C PHE A 72 -15.77 -12.69 18.52
N ILE A 73 -15.85 -11.37 18.59
CA ILE A 73 -15.09 -10.43 17.77
C ILE A 73 -14.28 -9.58 18.72
N ILE A 74 -12.98 -9.47 18.46
CA ILE A 74 -12.11 -8.50 19.09
C ILE A 74 -11.92 -7.37 18.09
N ARG A 75 -12.39 -6.18 18.45
CA ARG A 75 -12.20 -4.95 17.70
C ARG A 75 -11.19 -4.08 18.46
N CYS A 76 -10.04 -3.80 17.89
CA CYS A 76 -9.02 -2.96 18.54
C CYS A 76 -8.69 -1.78 17.65
N LEU A 77 -8.43 -0.62 18.25
CA LEU A 77 -7.78 0.48 17.55
C LEU A 77 -6.27 0.27 17.65
N GLN A 78 -5.63 -0.09 16.54
CA GLN A 78 -4.16 -0.12 16.47
C GLN A 78 -3.70 1.11 15.70
N TRP A 79 -3.08 2.05 16.40
CA TRP A 79 -2.71 3.36 15.88
C TRP A 79 -3.96 4.16 15.45
N THR A 80 -4.35 4.05 14.19
CA THR A 80 -5.51 4.75 13.61
C THR A 80 -6.41 3.83 12.78
N THR A 81 -6.25 2.51 12.91
CA THR A 81 -7.01 1.50 12.16
C THR A 81 -7.84 0.65 13.11
N VAL A 82 -9.11 0.46 12.78
CA VAL A 82 -9.98 -0.45 13.52
C VAL A 82 -9.74 -1.87 13.01
N ILE A 83 -8.96 -2.65 13.75
CA ILE A 83 -8.72 -4.04 13.42
C ILE A 83 -9.82 -4.88 14.06
N GLU A 84 -10.63 -5.52 13.22
CA GLU A 84 -11.55 -6.57 13.64
C GLU A 84 -10.98 -7.96 13.38
N ARG A 85 -11.11 -8.82 14.39
CA ARG A 85 -10.78 -10.24 14.28
C ARG A 85 -11.91 -11.07 14.86
N THR A 86 -12.43 -11.97 14.02
CA THR A 86 -13.58 -12.82 14.34
C THR A 86 -13.10 -14.23 14.69
N PHE A 87 -13.48 -14.67 15.88
CA PHE A 87 -13.08 -15.93 16.50
C PHE A 87 -14.28 -16.80 16.78
N HIS A 88 -14.10 -18.11 16.72
CA HIS A 88 -15.12 -19.10 17.04
C HIS A 88 -14.50 -20.22 17.88
N VAL A 89 -15.27 -20.64 18.88
CA VAL A 89 -15.01 -21.75 19.80
C VAL A 89 -16.19 -22.70 19.81
N GLU A 90 -15.99 -23.92 20.29
CA GLU A 90 -17.00 -24.97 20.15
C GLU A 90 -18.15 -24.78 21.14
N THR A 91 -17.86 -24.22 22.32
CA THR A 91 -18.83 -24.09 23.43
C THR A 91 -19.02 -22.63 23.87
N PRO A 92 -20.21 -22.26 24.38
CA PRO A 92 -20.45 -20.93 24.93
C PRO A 92 -19.62 -20.69 26.21
N GLU A 93 -19.28 -21.73 26.96
CA GLU A 93 -18.42 -21.68 28.14
C GLU A 93 -16.99 -21.25 27.74
N GLU A 94 -16.41 -21.86 26.70
CA GLU A 94 -15.10 -21.45 26.17
C GLU A 94 -15.10 -19.99 25.69
N ARG A 95 -16.20 -19.55 25.07
CA ARG A 95 -16.33 -18.15 24.61
C ARG A 95 -16.32 -17.20 25.80
N GLU A 96 -16.98 -17.59 26.89
CA GLU A 96 -17.03 -16.80 28.11
C GLU A 96 -15.66 -16.73 28.79
N GLU A 97 -14.93 -17.83 28.85
CA GLU A 97 -13.56 -17.88 29.40
C GLU A 97 -12.60 -16.98 28.61
N TRP A 98 -12.61 -17.09 27.27
CA TRP A 98 -11.75 -16.26 26.43
C TRP A 98 -12.09 -14.77 26.54
N THR A 99 -13.36 -14.42 26.42
CA THR A 99 -13.78 -13.00 26.48
C THR A 99 -13.50 -12.38 27.84
N LYS A 100 -13.68 -13.11 28.95
CA LYS A 100 -13.31 -12.65 30.29
C LYS A 100 -11.80 -12.45 30.46
N ALA A 101 -10.99 -13.40 29.99
CA ALA A 101 -9.54 -13.29 30.08
C ALA A 101 -9.00 -12.09 29.28
N ILE A 102 -9.49 -11.89 28.06
CA ILE A 102 -9.11 -10.76 27.20
C ILE A 102 -9.52 -9.44 27.84
N GLN A 103 -10.75 -9.34 28.35
CA GLN A 103 -11.25 -8.15 29.02
C GLN A 103 -10.42 -7.81 30.27
N ALA A 104 -10.08 -8.80 31.09
CA ALA A 104 -9.28 -8.60 32.30
C ALA A 104 -7.86 -8.09 31.99
N VAL A 105 -7.23 -8.57 30.92
CA VAL A 105 -5.92 -8.08 30.46
C VAL A 105 -6.04 -6.65 29.92
N ALA A 106 -7.05 -6.35 29.11
CA ALA A 106 -7.27 -5.02 28.56
C ALA A 106 -7.49 -3.96 29.66
N GLU A 107 -8.30 -4.26 30.67
CA GLU A 107 -8.55 -3.38 31.83
C GLU A 107 -7.31 -3.20 32.71
N GLY A 108 -6.48 -4.25 32.85
CA GLY A 108 -5.23 -4.18 33.59
C GLY A 108 -4.21 -3.22 32.97
N LEU A 109 -4.14 -3.18 31.64
CA LEU A 109 -3.26 -2.28 30.90
C LEU A 109 -3.72 -0.82 30.97
N GLN A 110 -5.03 -0.58 30.92
CA GLN A 110 -5.59 0.76 31.02
C GLN A 110 -5.26 1.43 32.37
N LYS A 111 -5.31 0.66 33.47
CA LYS A 111 -4.92 1.17 34.81
C LYS A 111 -3.44 1.51 34.92
N GLN A 112 -2.57 0.75 34.25
CA GLN A 112 -1.13 1.05 34.23
C GLN A 112 -0.81 2.32 33.43
N GLU A 113 -1.54 2.60 32.34
CA GLU A 113 -1.40 3.85 31.57
C GLU A 113 -1.88 5.08 32.37
N GLU A 114 -2.99 4.95 33.10
CA GLU A 114 -3.54 6.02 33.95
C GLU A 114 -2.61 6.33 35.15
N GLU A 115 -1.95 5.33 35.74
CA GLU A 115 -0.99 5.50 36.83
C GLU A 115 0.36 6.10 36.38
N MET A 116 0.74 5.94 35.10
CA MET A 116 1.95 6.56 34.54
C MET A 116 1.78 8.03 34.11
N MET A 117 0.54 8.50 33.87
CA MET A 117 0.26 9.88 33.48
C MET A 117 0.21 10.87 34.66
N ASP A 118 0.22 10.41 35.91
CA ASP A 118 0.15 11.26 37.12
C ASP A 118 1.52 11.66 37.69
N SER A 119 2.60 11.56 36.90
CA SER A 119 3.93 12.02 37.32
C SER A 119 4.63 12.84 36.24
N SER A 120 4.36 14.15 36.22
CA SER A 120 5.14 15.15 35.48
C SER A 120 5.71 16.19 36.45
N PRO A 121 6.98 16.61 36.35
CA PRO A 121 7.45 17.87 36.92
C PRO A 121 7.25 19.07 35.98
N ASP A 122 7.24 20.26 36.60
CA ASP A 122 6.86 21.59 36.11
C ASP A 122 7.51 22.12 34.80
N PRO A 123 6.88 23.11 34.14
CA PRO A 123 7.35 23.70 32.88
C PRO A 123 8.20 24.96 33.11
N MET A 124 9.41 25.01 32.55
CA MET A 124 10.02 26.27 32.14
C MET A 124 11.11 26.09 31.07
N ASP A 125 11.14 27.09 30.18
CA ASP A 125 12.11 27.41 29.13
C ASP A 125 12.04 26.65 27.81
N MET A 126 11.33 27.26 26.85
CA MET A 126 11.56 27.04 25.43
C MET A 126 11.81 28.38 24.73
N GLU A 127 13.09 28.75 24.62
CA GLU A 127 13.54 29.85 23.77
C GLU A 127 13.46 29.47 22.29
N VAL A 128 12.64 30.26 21.61
CA VAL A 128 12.60 30.65 20.20
C VAL A 128 13.77 30.21 19.30
N TYR A 129 13.48 29.34 18.33
CA TYR A 129 14.11 29.37 17.01
C TYR A 129 13.10 29.90 15.97
N LEU A 130 13.27 31.16 15.59
CA LEU A 130 12.58 31.77 14.45
C LEU A 130 13.11 31.18 13.14
N THR A 131 12.45 30.16 12.61
CA THR A 131 12.47 29.90 11.17
C THR A 131 11.32 30.67 10.52
N LYS A 132 11.64 31.52 9.53
CA LYS A 132 10.70 32.34 8.75
C LYS A 132 9.41 31.57 8.41
N PRO A 133 8.22 32.18 8.52
CA PRO A 133 6.97 31.50 8.18
C PRO A 133 6.98 31.14 6.69
N ARG A 134 7.07 29.84 6.38
CA ARG A 134 6.74 29.36 5.04
C ARG A 134 5.25 29.59 4.82
N GLN A 135 4.91 30.29 3.74
CA GLN A 135 3.52 30.57 3.36
C GLN A 135 2.77 29.23 3.25
N LYS A 136 1.69 29.08 4.02
CA LYS A 136 0.86 27.86 4.05
C LYS A 136 0.14 27.74 2.70
N VAL A 137 0.43 26.69 1.94
CA VAL A 137 -0.19 26.43 0.64
C VAL A 137 -1.64 26.00 0.84
N THR A 138 -2.55 26.53 0.04
CA THR A 138 -4.00 26.31 0.11
C THR A 138 -4.58 25.95 -1.25
N MET A 139 -5.87 25.59 -1.27
CA MET A 139 -6.63 25.37 -2.51
C MET A 139 -6.67 26.59 -3.44
N HIS A 140 -6.49 27.81 -2.92
CA HIS A 140 -6.57 29.06 -3.69
C HIS A 140 -5.31 29.33 -4.52
N ASP A 141 -4.19 28.68 -4.22
CA ASP A 141 -2.92 28.86 -4.92
C ASP A 141 -2.88 28.14 -6.27
N PHE A 142 -3.93 27.38 -6.59
CA PHE A 142 -4.04 26.57 -7.79
C PHE A 142 -5.19 27.00 -8.70
N GLU A 143 -4.94 26.94 -10.00
CA GLU A 143 -5.95 26.95 -11.06
C GLU A 143 -6.29 25.51 -11.43
N TYR A 144 -7.59 25.19 -11.51
CA TYR A 144 -8.06 23.83 -11.78
C TYR A 144 -8.43 23.70 -13.26
N LEU A 145 -7.79 22.77 -13.96
CA LEU A 145 -7.82 22.73 -15.42
C LEU A 145 -8.64 21.57 -15.96
N LYS A 146 -8.27 20.32 -15.62
CA LYS A 146 -8.95 19.13 -16.14
C LYS A 146 -9.12 18.04 -15.08
N LEU A 147 -10.26 17.38 -15.05
CA LEU A 147 -10.42 16.16 -14.25
C LEU A 147 -9.64 15.03 -14.94
N LEU A 148 -8.68 14.43 -14.24
CA LEU A 148 -7.84 13.35 -14.77
C LEU A 148 -8.40 11.97 -14.41
N GLY A 149 -9.04 11.86 -13.25
CA GLY A 149 -9.64 10.61 -12.81
C GLY A 149 -10.51 10.79 -11.58
N LYS A 150 -11.39 9.82 -11.34
CA LYS A 150 -12.30 9.79 -10.21
C LYS A 150 -12.29 8.40 -9.58
N GLY A 151 -11.92 8.35 -8.30
CA GLY A 151 -11.89 7.12 -7.51
C GLY A 151 -12.98 7.09 -6.45
N THR A 152 -13.00 6.00 -5.69
CA THR A 152 -13.94 5.79 -4.58
C THR A 152 -13.85 6.86 -3.50
N PHE A 153 -12.63 7.35 -3.22
CA PHE A 153 -12.34 8.25 -2.09
C PHE A 153 -12.27 9.72 -2.50
N GLY A 154 -12.23 10.02 -3.79
CA GLY A 154 -11.88 11.35 -4.25
C GLY A 154 -11.69 11.47 -5.76
N LYS A 155 -11.02 12.54 -6.15
CA LYS A 155 -10.76 12.87 -7.54
C LYS A 155 -9.33 13.38 -7.72
N VAL A 156 -8.78 13.16 -8.91
CA VAL A 156 -7.48 13.67 -9.33
C VAL A 156 -7.71 14.73 -10.40
N ILE A 157 -7.21 15.94 -10.16
CA ILE A 157 -7.39 17.09 -11.05
C ILE A 157 -6.03 17.60 -11.50
N LEU A 158 -5.88 17.87 -12.79
CA LEU A 158 -4.78 18.66 -13.35
C LEU A 158 -4.93 20.10 -12.86
N VAL A 159 -3.92 20.58 -12.16
CA VAL A 159 -3.87 21.93 -11.62
C VAL A 159 -2.63 22.66 -12.11
N LYS A 160 -2.71 23.98 -12.16
CA LYS A 160 -1.57 24.87 -12.38
C LYS A 160 -1.35 25.74 -11.15
N GLU A 161 -0.15 25.70 -10.61
CA GLU A 161 0.26 26.56 -9.50
C GLU A 161 0.36 28.01 -10.00
N LYS A 162 -0.44 28.91 -9.43
CA LYS A 162 -0.56 30.30 -9.92
C LYS A 162 0.76 31.07 -9.85
N ALA A 163 1.54 30.83 -8.80
CA ALA A 163 2.79 31.54 -8.55
C ALA A 163 3.91 31.16 -9.53
N THR A 164 3.99 29.88 -9.93
CA THR A 164 5.11 29.36 -10.74
C THR A 164 4.70 29.03 -12.17
N GLY A 165 3.40 28.89 -12.44
CA GLY A 165 2.86 28.40 -13.70
C GLY A 165 3.07 26.90 -13.95
N ARG A 166 3.63 26.15 -12.99
CA ARG A 166 3.91 24.70 -13.13
C ARG A 166 2.63 23.87 -12.97
N TYR A 167 2.57 22.77 -13.71
CA TYR A 167 1.44 21.84 -13.71
C TYR A 167 1.67 20.65 -12.77
N TYR A 168 0.61 20.23 -12.09
CA TYR A 168 0.62 19.15 -11.12
C TYR A 168 -0.68 18.33 -11.18
N ALA A 169 -0.63 17.10 -10.66
CA ALA A 169 -1.82 16.31 -10.36
C ALA A 169 -2.20 16.51 -8.89
N MET A 170 -3.38 17.05 -8.62
CA MET A 170 -3.91 17.20 -7.27
C MET A 170 -4.93 16.10 -6.95
N LYS A 171 -4.56 15.15 -6.08
CA LYS A 171 -5.45 14.12 -5.52
C LYS A 171 -6.18 14.73 -4.32
N ILE A 172 -7.49 14.87 -4.43
CA ILE A 172 -8.38 15.46 -3.41
C ILE A 172 -9.27 14.35 -2.85
N LEU A 173 -9.06 14.00 -1.59
CA LEU A 173 -9.79 12.94 -0.89
C LEU A 173 -10.76 13.54 0.14
N LYS A 174 -11.94 12.93 0.30
CA LYS A 174 -12.92 13.37 1.31
C LYS A 174 -12.64 12.69 2.66
N LYS A 175 -12.42 13.47 3.72
CA LYS A 175 -12.13 12.95 5.07
C LYS A 175 -13.21 11.99 5.57
N GLU A 176 -14.48 12.37 5.40
CA GLU A 176 -15.62 11.54 5.82
C GLU A 176 -15.64 10.17 5.14
N VAL A 177 -15.26 10.10 3.85
CA VAL A 177 -15.26 8.84 3.09
C VAL A 177 -14.07 7.97 3.49
N ILE A 178 -12.92 8.58 3.78
CA ILE A 178 -11.73 7.86 4.28
C ILE A 178 -12.06 7.20 5.62
N VAL A 179 -12.63 7.96 6.56
CA VAL A 179 -13.02 7.44 7.88
C VAL A 179 -14.10 6.37 7.76
N ALA A 180 -15.15 6.62 6.98
CA ALA A 180 -16.25 5.67 6.80
C ALA A 180 -15.85 4.33 6.16
N LYS A 181 -14.69 4.29 5.48
CA LYS A 181 -14.16 3.09 4.83
C LYS A 181 -12.94 2.49 5.53
N ASP A 182 -12.56 3.01 6.70
CA ASP A 182 -11.38 2.59 7.47
C ASP A 182 -10.03 2.72 6.70
N GLU A 183 -9.93 3.74 5.85
CA GLU A 183 -8.78 3.96 4.94
C GLU A 183 -7.78 5.01 5.47
N VAL A 184 -7.91 5.36 6.75
CA VAL A 184 -7.08 6.37 7.43
C VAL A 184 -5.60 6.00 7.38
N ALA A 185 -5.26 4.74 7.72
CA ALA A 185 -3.87 4.30 7.75
C ALA A 185 -3.24 4.22 6.36
N HIS A 186 -3.97 3.78 5.33
CA HIS A 186 -3.49 3.79 3.95
C HIS A 186 -3.19 5.21 3.48
N THR A 187 -4.08 6.16 3.77
CA THR A 187 -3.89 7.58 3.41
C THR A 187 -2.69 8.21 4.12
N LEU A 188 -2.49 7.91 5.40
CA LEU A 188 -1.32 8.37 6.16
C LEU A 188 -0.02 7.73 5.67
N THR A 189 -0.07 6.46 5.29
CA THR A 189 1.10 5.73 4.75
C THR A 189 1.49 6.28 3.38
N GLU A 190 0.52 6.54 2.49
CA GLU A 190 0.77 7.20 1.21
C GLU A 190 1.49 8.54 1.43
N ASN A 191 1.00 9.37 2.36
CA ASN A 191 1.63 10.66 2.68
C ASN A 191 3.09 10.49 3.15
N ARG A 192 3.36 9.58 4.09
CA ARG A 192 4.72 9.36 4.61
C ARG A 192 5.68 8.81 3.56
N VAL A 193 5.25 7.80 2.80
CA VAL A 193 6.07 7.19 1.74
C VAL A 193 6.41 8.24 0.68
N LEU A 194 5.42 9.03 0.24
CA LEU A 194 5.61 10.09 -0.74
C LEU A 194 6.53 11.22 -0.25
N GLN A 195 6.42 11.63 1.02
CA GLN A 195 7.31 12.67 1.59
C GLN A 195 8.77 12.23 1.67
N ASN A 196 8.99 10.93 1.89
CA ASN A 196 10.30 10.35 2.11
C ASN A 196 10.91 9.69 0.88
N SER A 197 10.21 9.64 -0.26
CA SER A 197 10.68 8.97 -1.47
C SER A 197 11.08 9.97 -2.55
N LYS A 198 12.30 9.82 -3.08
CA LYS A 198 12.84 10.60 -4.19
C LYS A 198 13.60 9.67 -5.12
N HIS A 199 12.97 9.33 -6.23
CA HIS A 199 13.55 8.46 -7.26
C HIS A 199 13.00 8.91 -8.63
N PRO A 200 13.80 8.90 -9.71
CA PRO A 200 13.41 9.38 -11.04
C PRO A 200 12.09 8.77 -11.57
N PHE A 201 11.84 7.51 -11.25
CA PHE A 201 10.66 6.76 -11.72
C PHE A 201 9.54 6.61 -10.68
N LEU A 202 9.65 7.27 -9.52
CA LEU A 202 8.54 7.38 -8.58
C LEU A 202 7.90 8.75 -8.72
N THR A 203 6.57 8.83 -8.58
CA THR A 203 5.86 10.11 -8.61
C THR A 203 6.24 10.94 -7.39
N GLY A 204 6.79 12.14 -7.63
CA GLY A 204 7.19 13.04 -6.55
C GLY A 204 6.02 13.79 -5.91
N LEU A 205 6.01 13.91 -4.59
CA LEU A 205 5.08 14.78 -3.86
C LEU A 205 5.68 16.19 -3.71
N LYS A 206 4.92 17.18 -4.18
CA LYS A 206 5.30 18.59 -4.05
C LYS A 206 4.73 19.22 -2.79
N TYR A 207 3.44 19.05 -2.55
CA TYR A 207 2.73 19.57 -1.38
C TYR A 207 1.76 18.53 -0.82
N SER A 208 1.60 18.48 0.50
CA SER A 208 0.41 17.87 1.11
C SER A 208 -0.17 18.79 2.16
N PHE A 209 -1.48 19.02 2.06
CA PHE A 209 -2.22 19.90 2.96
C PHE A 209 -3.65 19.38 3.15
N GLN A 210 -4.38 19.98 4.08
CA GLN A 210 -5.75 19.59 4.38
C GLN A 210 -6.65 20.81 4.51
N THR A 211 -7.94 20.61 4.23
CA THR A 211 -9.03 21.54 4.58
C THR A 211 -9.86 20.94 5.71
N HIS A 212 -10.94 21.60 6.10
CA HIS A 212 -11.89 21.07 7.07
C HIS A 212 -12.52 19.72 6.62
N ASP A 213 -12.71 19.49 5.32
CA ASP A 213 -13.38 18.32 4.76
C ASP A 213 -12.50 17.43 3.85
N ARG A 214 -11.29 17.89 3.49
CA ARG A 214 -10.45 17.22 2.47
C ARG A 214 -9.01 17.03 2.88
N LEU A 215 -8.38 16.02 2.28
CA LEU A 215 -6.94 15.85 2.21
C LEU A 215 -6.50 16.06 0.76
N CYS A 216 -5.42 16.81 0.58
CA CYS A 216 -4.91 17.20 -0.74
C CYS A 216 -3.44 16.79 -0.89
N PHE A 217 -3.14 16.04 -1.94
CA PHE A 217 -1.79 15.72 -2.37
C PHE A 217 -1.54 16.37 -3.72
N VAL A 218 -0.53 17.24 -3.80
CA VAL A 218 -0.09 17.86 -5.05
C VAL A 218 1.18 17.15 -5.49
N MET A 219 1.07 16.41 -6.60
CA MET A 219 2.08 15.47 -7.08
C MET A 219 2.57 15.86 -8.47
N GLU A 220 3.76 15.39 -8.84
CA GLU A 220 4.27 15.46 -10.21
C GLU A 220 3.24 14.90 -11.20
N TYR A 221 3.06 15.59 -12.31
CA TYR A 221 2.10 15.21 -13.34
C TYR A 221 2.78 14.47 -14.48
N ALA A 222 2.41 13.20 -14.68
CA ALA A 222 2.78 12.41 -15.86
C ALA A 222 1.68 12.51 -16.92
N ASN A 223 1.96 13.21 -18.03
CA ASN A 223 1.01 13.43 -19.13
C ASN A 223 1.16 12.43 -20.29
N GLY A 224 2.10 11.48 -20.19
CA GLY A 224 2.31 10.45 -21.20
C GLY A 224 1.25 9.35 -21.18
N GLY A 225 0.35 9.32 -20.19
CA GLY A 225 -0.73 8.35 -20.05
C GLY A 225 -0.34 7.07 -19.32
N GLU A 226 -1.35 6.27 -18.98
CA GLU A 226 -1.18 4.97 -18.34
C GLU A 226 -0.57 3.95 -19.32
N LEU A 227 0.29 3.07 -18.81
CA LEU A 227 0.91 2.01 -19.60
C LEU A 227 -0.14 1.01 -20.09
N PHE A 228 -1.20 0.78 -19.30
CA PHE A 228 -2.39 0.02 -19.68
C PHE A 228 -3.03 0.56 -20.98
N PHE A 229 -3.18 1.88 -21.12
CA PHE A 229 -3.74 2.50 -22.34
C PHE A 229 -2.86 2.21 -23.56
N HIS A 230 -1.54 2.37 -23.43
CA HIS A 230 -0.61 2.12 -24.54
C HIS A 230 -0.57 0.65 -24.93
N LEU A 231 -0.56 -0.26 -23.95
CA LEU A 231 -0.57 -1.69 -24.21
C LEU A 231 -1.90 -2.13 -24.85
N SER A 232 -3.03 -1.62 -24.38
CA SER A 232 -4.35 -1.92 -24.95
C SER A 232 -4.44 -1.55 -26.44
N ARG A 233 -3.81 -0.43 -26.83
CA ARG A 233 -3.75 0.01 -28.24
C ARG A 233 -2.76 -0.80 -29.07
N ASP A 234 -1.55 -1.02 -28.55
CA ASP A 234 -0.47 -1.68 -29.29
C ASP A 234 -0.58 -3.22 -29.22
N ARG A 235 -1.48 -3.73 -28.38
CA ARG A 235 -1.77 -5.14 -28.03
C ARG A 235 -0.64 -5.86 -27.30
N VAL A 236 0.60 -5.70 -27.76
CA VAL A 236 1.80 -6.34 -27.23
C VAL A 236 2.98 -5.39 -27.41
N PHE A 237 3.85 -5.30 -26.41
CA PHE A 237 5.15 -4.64 -26.54
C PHE A 237 6.24 -5.62 -26.95
N SER A 238 7.22 -5.13 -27.71
CA SER A 238 8.42 -5.91 -28.00
C SER A 238 9.19 -6.20 -26.70
N GLU A 239 9.98 -7.28 -26.69
CA GLU A 239 10.84 -7.59 -25.53
C GLU A 239 11.82 -6.46 -25.22
N GLU A 240 12.28 -5.70 -26.22
CA GLU A 240 13.14 -4.53 -26.02
C GLU A 240 12.41 -3.40 -25.29
N ARG A 241 11.16 -3.12 -25.68
CA ARG A 241 10.33 -2.11 -25.00
C ARG A 241 9.97 -2.54 -23.58
N ALA A 242 9.61 -3.82 -23.39
CA ALA A 242 9.36 -4.38 -22.06
C ALA A 242 10.62 -4.41 -21.19
N ARG A 243 11.81 -4.63 -21.77
CA ARG A 243 13.11 -4.55 -21.06
C ARG A 243 13.40 -3.15 -20.57
N PHE A 244 13.16 -2.13 -21.40
CA PHE A 244 13.33 -0.74 -21.00
C PHE A 244 12.43 -0.39 -19.79
N TYR A 245 11.12 -0.62 -19.89
CA TYR A 245 10.20 -0.32 -18.78
C TYR A 245 10.48 -1.20 -17.55
N GLY A 246 10.75 -2.49 -17.75
CA GLY A 246 11.11 -3.41 -16.68
C GLY A 246 12.37 -2.96 -15.91
N ALA A 247 13.39 -2.44 -16.61
CA ALA A 247 14.59 -1.92 -15.95
C ALA A 247 14.29 -0.69 -15.08
N GLU A 248 13.46 0.24 -15.55
CA GLU A 248 13.06 1.41 -14.77
C GLU A 248 12.24 1.02 -13.52
N ILE A 249 11.34 0.05 -13.66
CA ILE A 249 10.54 -0.48 -12.55
C ILE A 249 11.46 -1.18 -11.53
N VAL A 250 12.39 -2.03 -11.98
CA VAL A 250 13.37 -2.69 -11.09
C VAL A 250 14.20 -1.66 -10.32
N SER A 251 14.68 -0.61 -10.99
CA SER A 251 15.43 0.48 -10.34
C SER A 251 14.60 1.16 -9.24
N ALA A 252 13.32 1.42 -9.50
CA ALA A 252 12.44 2.07 -8.53
C ALA A 252 12.10 1.18 -7.33
N LEU A 253 11.87 -0.12 -7.56
CA LEU A 253 11.62 -1.09 -6.51
C LEU A 253 12.86 -1.34 -5.65
N ASP A 254 14.05 -1.45 -6.25
CA ASP A 254 15.32 -1.57 -5.51
C ASP A 254 15.48 -0.41 -4.53
N TYR A 255 15.23 0.82 -4.98
CA TYR A 255 15.25 2.01 -4.12
C TYR A 255 14.24 1.90 -2.94
N LEU A 256 13.00 1.49 -3.21
CA LEU A 256 11.98 1.32 -2.15
C LEU A 256 12.40 0.25 -1.14
N HIS A 257 12.91 -0.88 -1.62
CA HIS A 257 13.32 -1.99 -0.79
C HIS A 257 14.57 -1.67 0.03
N ALA A 258 15.65 -1.23 -0.64
CA ALA A 258 16.98 -1.08 -0.05
C ALA A 258 17.12 0.22 0.75
N GLU A 259 16.63 1.35 0.22
CA GLU A 259 16.82 2.66 0.86
C GLU A 259 15.68 3.03 1.80
N ARG A 260 14.45 2.56 1.50
CA ARG A 260 13.24 2.95 2.25
C ARG A 260 12.66 1.85 3.11
N ASN A 261 13.06 0.58 2.93
CA ASN A 261 12.43 -0.57 3.59
C ASN A 261 10.90 -0.57 3.40
N VAL A 262 10.46 -0.22 2.19
CA VAL A 262 9.06 -0.15 1.78
C VAL A 262 8.81 -1.23 0.74
N VAL A 263 7.72 -1.97 0.89
CA VAL A 263 7.18 -2.86 -0.16
C VAL A 263 5.97 -2.18 -0.78
N TYR A 264 5.90 -2.13 -2.11
CA TYR A 264 4.92 -1.36 -2.87
C TYR A 264 3.54 -2.02 -2.94
N ARG A 265 3.50 -3.33 -3.21
CA ARG A 265 2.34 -4.25 -3.16
C ARG A 265 1.21 -4.05 -4.18
N ASP A 266 1.22 -2.99 -4.97
CA ASP A 266 0.17 -2.72 -5.95
C ASP A 266 0.73 -2.49 -7.36
N LEU A 267 1.73 -3.30 -7.75
CA LEU A 267 2.33 -3.22 -9.07
C LEU A 267 1.40 -3.82 -10.13
N LYS A 268 0.86 -2.94 -10.97
CA LYS A 268 -0.05 -3.24 -12.09
C LYS A 268 0.06 -2.19 -13.19
N LEU A 269 -0.44 -2.47 -14.38
CA LEU A 269 -0.29 -1.57 -15.54
C LEU A 269 -0.98 -0.21 -15.36
N GLU A 270 -2.04 -0.17 -14.56
CA GLU A 270 -2.81 1.05 -14.24
C GLU A 270 -2.04 2.00 -13.32
N ASN A 271 -1.12 1.46 -12.50
CA ASN A 271 -0.26 2.25 -11.60
C ASN A 271 1.08 2.64 -12.24
N LEU A 272 1.26 2.35 -13.52
CA LEU A 272 2.45 2.69 -14.30
C LEU A 272 2.05 3.74 -15.34
N MET A 273 2.55 4.96 -15.19
CA MET A 273 2.35 6.03 -16.16
C MET A 273 3.64 6.32 -16.93
N LEU A 274 3.51 7.00 -18.06
CA LEU A 274 4.65 7.59 -18.78
C LEU A 274 4.72 9.09 -18.53
N ASP A 275 5.94 9.61 -18.32
CA ASP A 275 6.19 11.05 -18.39
C ASP A 275 6.20 11.56 -19.86
N LYS A 276 6.35 12.87 -20.05
CA LYS A 276 6.39 13.50 -21.38
C LYS A 276 7.50 12.98 -22.30
N ASP A 277 8.57 12.43 -21.72
CA ASP A 277 9.76 11.97 -22.43
C ASP A 277 9.67 10.46 -22.73
N GLY A 278 8.78 9.73 -22.05
CA GLY A 278 8.50 8.31 -22.27
C GLY A 278 9.07 7.38 -21.19
N HIS A 279 9.49 7.93 -20.06
CA HIS A 279 9.97 7.16 -18.91
C HIS A 279 8.85 6.80 -17.94
N ILE A 280 9.02 5.71 -17.20
CA ILE A 280 8.06 5.22 -16.20
C ILE A 280 7.93 6.20 -15.03
N LYS A 281 6.69 6.36 -14.57
CA LYS A 281 6.33 6.93 -13.28
C LYS A 281 5.39 5.98 -12.56
N ILE A 282 5.85 5.38 -11.48
CA ILE A 282 5.02 4.60 -10.57
C ILE A 282 4.18 5.57 -9.74
N THR A 283 2.87 5.36 -9.73
CA THR A 283 1.88 6.17 -9.03
C THR A 283 1.23 5.39 -7.88
N ASP A 284 0.36 6.05 -7.10
CA ASP A 284 -0.49 5.43 -6.06
C ASP A 284 0.23 4.57 -5.01
N PHE A 285 0.64 5.19 -3.90
CA PHE A 285 1.38 4.54 -2.82
C PHE A 285 0.46 4.14 -1.64
N GLY A 286 -0.86 4.14 -1.84
CA GLY A 286 -1.86 3.85 -0.81
C GLY A 286 -1.73 2.48 -0.16
N LEU A 287 -1.21 1.49 -0.89
CA LEU A 287 -1.03 0.13 -0.41
C LEU A 287 0.41 -0.19 0.01
N CYS A 288 1.31 0.78 0.08
CA CYS A 288 2.68 0.54 0.55
C CYS A 288 2.75 0.04 1.99
N LYS A 289 3.82 -0.68 2.33
CA LYS A 289 4.12 -1.09 3.71
C LYS A 289 5.54 -0.71 4.10
N GLU A 290 5.68 0.17 5.08
CA GLU A 290 6.96 0.61 5.66
C GLU A 290 7.48 -0.40 6.72
N GLY A 291 8.78 -0.33 7.01
CA GLY A 291 9.41 -1.04 8.12
C GLY A 291 9.77 -2.49 7.82
N ILE A 292 9.76 -2.90 6.55
CA ILE A 292 10.09 -4.26 6.13
C ILE A 292 11.60 -4.37 5.91
N LYS A 293 12.33 -4.70 6.98
CA LYS A 293 13.75 -5.04 6.95
C LYS A 293 13.95 -6.53 6.67
N ASP A 294 15.15 -6.92 6.25
CA ASP A 294 15.52 -8.25 5.76
C ASP A 294 14.81 -9.41 6.50
N GLY A 295 14.02 -10.20 5.75
CA GLY A 295 13.26 -11.33 6.27
C GLY A 295 11.99 -11.00 7.06
N ALA A 296 11.68 -9.71 7.28
CA ALA A 296 10.43 -9.28 7.90
C ALA A 296 9.24 -9.54 6.97
N THR A 297 8.13 -9.94 7.57
CA THR A 297 6.95 -10.39 6.86
C THR A 297 5.72 -9.57 7.23
N MET A 298 4.70 -9.62 6.38
CA MET A 298 3.44 -8.94 6.59
C MET A 298 2.26 -9.82 6.19
N LYS A 299 1.04 -9.39 6.57
CA LYS A 299 -0.17 -10.24 6.55
C LYS A 299 -1.42 -9.55 6.05
N THR A 300 -1.34 -8.31 5.56
CA THR A 300 -2.53 -7.60 5.08
C THR A 300 -2.91 -8.15 3.70
N PHE A 301 -4.16 -8.52 3.49
CA PHE A 301 -4.65 -8.89 2.17
C PHE A 301 -5.05 -7.61 1.42
N CYS A 302 -4.33 -7.22 0.37
CA CYS A 302 -4.60 -6.01 -0.42
C CYS A 302 -3.98 -6.13 -1.82
N GLY A 303 -4.57 -5.42 -2.79
CA GLY A 303 -4.13 -5.39 -4.19
C GLY A 303 -5.22 -5.85 -5.18
N THR A 304 -4.95 -5.71 -6.48
CA THR A 304 -5.84 -6.20 -7.54
C THR A 304 -5.72 -7.73 -7.68
N PRO A 305 -6.83 -8.52 -7.62
CA PRO A 305 -6.81 -9.99 -7.58
C PRO A 305 -5.89 -10.67 -8.60
N GLU A 306 -5.90 -10.20 -9.84
CA GLU A 306 -5.14 -10.75 -10.97
C GLU A 306 -3.61 -10.58 -10.82
N TYR A 307 -3.18 -9.66 -9.96
CA TYR A 307 -1.78 -9.32 -9.70
C TYR A 307 -1.28 -9.85 -8.36
N LEU A 308 -2.16 -10.42 -7.52
CA LEU A 308 -1.79 -10.91 -6.19
C LEU A 308 -0.83 -12.09 -6.28
N ALA A 309 0.23 -12.04 -5.46
CA ALA A 309 1.15 -13.16 -5.30
C ALA A 309 0.50 -14.31 -4.52
N PRO A 310 0.87 -15.58 -4.79
CA PRO A 310 0.30 -16.76 -4.10
C PRO A 310 0.33 -16.66 -2.57
N GLU A 311 1.44 -16.19 -2.00
CA GLU A 311 1.60 -16.06 -0.55
C GLU A 311 0.68 -15.00 0.08
N VAL A 312 0.26 -13.99 -0.69
CA VAL A 312 -0.74 -13.00 -0.25
C VAL A 312 -2.13 -13.64 -0.21
N LEU A 313 -2.44 -14.54 -1.15
CA LEU A 313 -3.70 -15.29 -1.19
C LEU A 313 -3.79 -16.34 -0.08
N GLU A 314 -2.69 -16.99 0.26
CA GLU A 314 -2.67 -18.06 1.27
C GLU A 314 -2.74 -17.55 2.72
N ASP A 315 -2.64 -16.23 2.90
CA ASP A 315 -2.48 -15.53 4.18
C ASP A 315 -1.20 -15.97 4.91
N ASN A 316 -0.16 -16.25 4.14
CA ASN A 316 1.17 -16.49 4.66
C ASN A 316 1.85 -15.15 4.92
N ASP A 317 2.81 -15.19 5.83
CA ASP A 317 3.76 -14.11 6.02
C ASP A 317 4.51 -13.83 4.71
N TYR A 318 4.40 -12.61 4.17
CA TYR A 318 5.01 -12.25 2.89
C TYR A 318 5.93 -11.04 3.00
N GLY A 319 6.96 -10.98 2.15
CA GLY A 319 8.00 -9.94 2.17
C GLY A 319 8.13 -9.21 0.84
N ARG A 320 9.33 -8.70 0.55
CA ARG A 320 9.69 -7.97 -0.69
C ARG A 320 9.41 -8.76 -1.98
N ALA A 321 9.42 -10.09 -1.91
CA ALA A 321 9.20 -10.98 -3.05
C ALA A 321 7.84 -10.80 -3.77
N VAL A 322 6.85 -10.16 -3.13
CA VAL A 322 5.54 -9.88 -3.77
C VAL A 322 5.66 -8.85 -4.89
N ASP A 323 6.56 -7.87 -4.77
CA ASP A 323 6.75 -6.87 -5.82
C ASP A 323 7.41 -7.49 -7.06
N TRP A 324 8.24 -8.52 -6.87
CA TRP A 324 8.84 -9.29 -7.97
C TRP A 324 7.84 -10.21 -8.67
N TRP A 325 6.85 -10.73 -7.95
CA TRP A 325 5.70 -11.38 -8.59
C TRP A 325 4.91 -10.38 -9.44
N GLY A 326 4.59 -9.20 -8.88
CA GLY A 326 3.91 -8.13 -9.61
C GLY A 326 4.67 -7.70 -10.87
N LEU A 327 6.01 -7.61 -10.79
CA LEU A 327 6.87 -7.34 -11.94
C LEU A 327 6.74 -8.44 -12.99
N GLY A 328 6.71 -9.70 -12.56
CA GLY A 328 6.45 -10.84 -13.42
C GLY A 328 5.12 -10.74 -14.17
N VAL A 329 4.03 -10.39 -13.47
CA VAL A 329 2.70 -10.22 -14.06
C VAL A 329 2.71 -9.09 -15.10
N VAL A 330 3.22 -7.92 -14.72
CA VAL A 330 3.31 -6.74 -15.60
C VAL A 330 4.16 -7.03 -16.84
N MET A 331 5.33 -7.64 -16.69
CA MET A 331 6.21 -7.97 -17.82
C MET A 331 5.61 -9.08 -18.70
N TYR A 332 4.92 -10.06 -18.11
CA TYR A 332 4.19 -11.07 -18.88
C TYR A 332 3.12 -10.41 -19.74
N GLU A 333 2.31 -9.52 -19.16
CA GLU A 333 1.24 -8.84 -19.86
C GLU A 333 1.79 -7.95 -20.99
N MET A 334 2.86 -7.20 -20.75
CA MET A 334 3.52 -6.41 -21.80
C MET A 334 3.99 -7.28 -22.98
N MET A 335 4.62 -8.43 -22.73
CA MET A 335 5.23 -9.26 -23.78
C MET A 335 4.26 -10.29 -24.41
N CYS A 336 3.15 -10.60 -23.74
CA CYS A 336 2.17 -11.60 -24.19
C CYS A 336 0.81 -11.00 -24.56
N GLY A 337 0.53 -9.75 -24.19
CA GLY A 337 -0.72 -9.04 -24.46
C GLY A 337 -1.94 -9.56 -23.69
N ARG A 338 -1.70 -10.26 -22.58
CA ARG A 338 -2.73 -10.83 -21.69
C ARG A 338 -2.15 -11.14 -20.32
N LEU A 339 -3.00 -11.19 -19.31
CA LEU A 339 -2.63 -11.65 -17.97
C LEU A 339 -2.16 -13.12 -17.97
N PRO A 340 -1.23 -13.49 -17.08
CA PRO A 340 -0.76 -14.88 -16.93
C PRO A 340 -1.85 -15.81 -16.38
N PHE A 341 -2.71 -15.29 -15.50
CA PHE A 341 -3.87 -15.99 -14.93
C PHE A 341 -5.09 -15.09 -15.04
N TYR A 342 -6.21 -15.63 -15.52
CA TYR A 342 -7.45 -14.87 -15.65
C TYR A 342 -8.66 -15.78 -15.55
N ASN A 343 -9.63 -15.39 -14.75
CA ASN A 343 -10.96 -15.96 -14.72
C ASN A 343 -11.94 -14.91 -14.20
N GLN A 344 -13.18 -14.92 -14.68
CA GLN A 344 -14.24 -14.04 -14.16
C GLN A 344 -14.66 -14.43 -12.74
N ASP A 345 -14.51 -15.72 -12.40
CA ASP A 345 -14.77 -16.23 -11.06
C ASP A 345 -13.50 -16.13 -10.21
N HIS A 346 -13.55 -15.33 -9.14
CA HIS A 346 -12.40 -15.11 -8.25
C HIS A 346 -11.93 -16.40 -7.57
N GLU A 347 -12.81 -17.35 -7.26
CA GLU A 347 -12.39 -18.61 -6.63
C GLU A 347 -11.52 -19.41 -7.60
N LYS A 348 -11.92 -19.46 -8.88
CA LYS A 348 -11.13 -20.10 -9.94
C LYS A 348 -9.86 -19.33 -10.26
N LEU A 349 -9.91 -18.00 -10.25
CA LEU A 349 -8.72 -17.17 -10.44
C LEU A 349 -7.68 -17.47 -9.35
N PHE A 350 -8.11 -17.53 -8.08
CA PHE A 350 -7.21 -17.87 -6.98
C PHE A 350 -6.66 -19.29 -7.11
N GLU A 351 -7.48 -20.27 -7.51
CA GLU A 351 -7.00 -21.62 -7.81
C GLU A 351 -5.93 -21.62 -8.92
N LEU A 352 -6.13 -20.86 -10.00
CA LEU A 352 -5.13 -20.72 -11.07
C LEU A 352 -3.83 -20.13 -10.55
N ILE A 353 -3.90 -19.04 -9.78
CA ILE A 353 -2.72 -18.39 -9.20
C ILE A 353 -1.98 -19.33 -8.25
N LEU A 354 -2.69 -20.14 -7.46
CA LEU A 354 -2.10 -21.05 -6.47
C LEU A 354 -1.56 -22.36 -7.08
N MET A 355 -2.20 -22.91 -8.11
CA MET A 355 -1.97 -24.30 -8.53
C MET A 355 -1.53 -24.45 -9.99
N GLU A 356 -2.03 -23.62 -10.90
CA GLU A 356 -1.77 -23.80 -12.34
C GLU A 356 -0.35 -23.33 -12.71
N ASP A 357 0.38 -24.14 -13.46
CA ASP A 357 1.66 -23.72 -14.05
C ASP A 357 1.45 -22.68 -15.15
N ILE A 358 2.32 -21.67 -15.15
CA ILE A 358 2.28 -20.61 -16.15
C ILE A 358 2.60 -21.13 -17.55
N ARG A 359 1.84 -20.65 -18.54
CA ARG A 359 2.01 -21.02 -19.96
C ARG A 359 2.56 -19.85 -20.75
N PHE A 360 3.56 -20.13 -21.59
CA PHE A 360 4.20 -19.12 -22.44
C PHE A 360 3.85 -19.33 -23.91
N PRO A 361 3.62 -18.24 -24.68
CA PRO A 361 3.51 -18.35 -26.12
C PRO A 361 4.85 -18.75 -26.75
N ARG A 362 4.81 -19.45 -27.90
CA ARG A 362 6.02 -19.91 -28.61
C ARG A 362 6.85 -18.76 -29.19
N THR A 363 6.27 -17.58 -29.29
CA THR A 363 6.91 -16.36 -29.81
C THR A 363 7.85 -15.71 -28.80
N LEU A 364 7.79 -16.10 -27.52
CA LEU A 364 8.60 -15.52 -26.46
C LEU A 364 10.03 -16.10 -26.48
N GLY A 365 11.03 -15.22 -26.46
CA GLY A 365 12.43 -15.58 -26.43
C GLY A 365 12.84 -16.35 -25.17
N PRO A 366 13.95 -17.11 -25.23
CA PRO A 366 14.37 -17.95 -24.11
C PRO A 366 14.76 -17.12 -22.87
N GLU A 367 15.36 -15.94 -23.04
CA GLU A 367 15.72 -15.05 -21.94
C GLU A 367 14.48 -14.47 -21.26
N ALA A 368 13.47 -14.03 -22.03
CA ALA A 368 12.21 -13.52 -21.50
C ALA A 368 11.44 -14.62 -20.76
N ARG A 369 11.38 -15.82 -21.35
CA ARG A 369 10.77 -16.99 -20.69
C ARG A 369 11.49 -17.35 -19.39
N SER A 370 12.82 -17.33 -19.37
CA SER A 370 13.62 -17.57 -18.17
C SER A 370 13.30 -16.55 -17.08
N LEU A 371 13.26 -15.26 -17.43
CA LEU A 371 12.95 -14.18 -16.49
C LEU A 371 11.56 -14.36 -15.88
N LEU A 372 10.53 -14.48 -16.74
CA LEU A 372 9.15 -14.62 -16.29
C LEU A 372 8.92 -15.91 -15.49
N SER A 373 9.56 -17.01 -15.87
CA SER A 373 9.50 -18.27 -15.11
C SER A 373 10.13 -18.14 -13.72
N GLY A 374 11.15 -17.28 -13.56
CA GLY A 374 11.79 -16.98 -12.28
C GLY A 374 10.96 -16.04 -11.41
N LEU A 375 10.42 -14.95 -11.99
CA LEU A 375 9.59 -13.97 -11.28
C LEU A 375 8.23 -14.55 -10.86
N LEU A 376 7.67 -15.48 -11.64
CA LEU A 376 6.36 -16.09 -11.39
C LEU A 376 6.47 -17.48 -10.76
N LYS A 377 7.55 -17.76 -10.03
CA LYS A 377 7.62 -18.90 -9.11
C LYS A 377 6.66 -18.69 -7.97
N LYS A 378 5.85 -19.70 -7.67
CA LYS A 378 4.83 -19.63 -6.62
C LYS A 378 5.44 -19.54 -5.22
N ASP A 379 6.48 -20.34 -4.95
CA ASP A 379 7.26 -20.24 -3.71
C ASP A 379 8.12 -18.96 -3.74
N PRO A 380 7.88 -17.99 -2.84
CA PRO A 380 8.66 -16.75 -2.79
C PRO A 380 10.14 -16.97 -2.49
N MET A 381 10.53 -18.04 -1.80
CA MET A 381 11.95 -18.32 -1.49
C MET A 381 12.71 -18.87 -2.72
N GLN A 382 11.99 -19.41 -3.71
CA GLN A 382 12.55 -19.88 -4.98
C GLN A 382 12.35 -18.85 -6.11
N ARG A 383 11.65 -17.75 -5.82
CA ARG A 383 11.37 -16.68 -6.78
C ARG A 383 12.62 -15.87 -7.03
N LEU A 384 12.82 -15.48 -8.29
CA LEU A 384 13.91 -14.57 -8.66
C LEU A 384 13.73 -13.23 -7.94
N GLY A 385 14.74 -12.81 -7.17
CA GLY A 385 14.67 -11.65 -6.28
C GLY A 385 14.07 -11.94 -4.91
N GLY A 386 13.69 -13.19 -4.61
CA GLY A 386 13.20 -13.60 -3.29
C GLY A 386 14.31 -13.86 -2.27
N GLY A 387 15.56 -13.99 -2.72
CA GLY A 387 16.72 -14.17 -1.87
C GLY A 387 17.24 -12.87 -1.23
N PRO A 388 18.30 -12.94 -0.42
CA PRO A 388 18.87 -11.79 0.29
C PRO A 388 19.48 -10.73 -0.64
N ASN A 389 19.73 -11.09 -1.91
CA ASN A 389 20.25 -10.16 -2.91
C ASN A 389 19.13 -9.34 -3.59
N ASP A 390 17.86 -9.69 -3.36
CA ASP A 390 16.68 -8.96 -3.80
C ASP A 390 16.78 -8.51 -5.28
N ALA A 391 16.63 -7.21 -5.59
CA ALA A 391 16.69 -6.67 -6.94
C ALA A 391 17.96 -7.07 -7.71
N LYS A 392 19.10 -7.28 -7.04
CA LYS A 392 20.38 -7.61 -7.70
C LYS A 392 20.32 -8.92 -8.47
N GLU A 393 19.53 -9.89 -8.03
CA GLU A 393 19.34 -11.16 -8.75
C GLU A 393 18.67 -10.92 -10.10
N ILE A 394 17.67 -10.04 -10.13
CA ILE A 394 16.95 -9.64 -11.34
C ILE A 394 17.86 -8.80 -12.24
N MET A 395 18.62 -7.87 -11.65
CA MET A 395 19.54 -6.99 -12.38
C MET A 395 20.65 -7.74 -13.12
N GLN A 396 21.06 -8.90 -12.60
CA GLN A 396 22.07 -9.78 -13.19
C GLN A 396 21.50 -10.82 -14.16
N HIS A 397 20.17 -10.93 -14.26
CA HIS A 397 19.53 -11.91 -15.13
C HIS A 397 19.79 -11.61 -16.61
N LYS A 398 20.01 -12.65 -17.42
CA LYS A 398 20.42 -12.52 -18.85
C LYS A 398 19.47 -11.69 -19.71
N PHE A 399 18.19 -11.61 -19.34
CA PHE A 399 17.22 -10.75 -20.02
C PHE A 399 17.62 -9.26 -19.99
N PHE A 400 18.31 -8.82 -18.93
CA PHE A 400 18.82 -7.45 -18.77
C PHE A 400 20.32 -7.35 -19.11
N ALA A 401 20.89 -8.34 -19.80
CA ALA A 401 22.29 -8.27 -20.22
C ALA A 401 22.54 -7.02 -21.08
N GLY A 402 23.60 -6.28 -20.76
CA GLY A 402 23.96 -5.03 -21.43
C GLY A 402 23.33 -3.77 -20.84
N ILE A 403 22.40 -3.88 -19.88
CA ILE A 403 21.86 -2.72 -19.17
C ILE A 403 22.89 -2.22 -18.15
N ILE A 404 23.23 -0.93 -18.24
CA ILE A 404 24.03 -0.21 -17.24
C ILE A 404 23.03 0.44 -16.27
N TRP A 405 22.90 -0.14 -15.07
CA TRP A 405 21.87 0.26 -14.11
C TRP A 405 22.03 1.70 -13.59
N GLN A 406 23.25 2.24 -13.56
CA GLN A 406 23.45 3.66 -13.26
C GLN A 406 22.86 4.56 -14.35
N ASP A 407 22.94 4.16 -15.62
CA ASP A 407 22.36 4.89 -16.74
C ASP A 407 20.83 4.79 -16.76
N VAL A 408 20.27 3.71 -16.21
CA VAL A 408 18.82 3.62 -15.90
C VAL A 408 18.45 4.69 -14.89
N TYR A 409 19.08 4.71 -13.72
CA TYR A 409 18.80 5.70 -12.66
C TYR A 409 18.98 7.15 -13.15
N GLU A 410 20.00 7.42 -13.95
CA GLU A 410 20.28 8.76 -14.48
C GLU A 410 19.42 9.14 -15.71
N LYS A 411 18.45 8.30 -16.09
CA LYS A 411 17.58 8.48 -17.28
C LYS A 411 18.36 8.70 -18.59
N LYS A 412 19.51 8.02 -18.74
CA LYS A 412 20.35 8.09 -19.96
C LYS A 412 19.91 7.11 -21.04
N LEU A 413 19.16 6.08 -20.68
CA LEU A 413 18.57 5.18 -21.68
C LEU A 413 17.51 5.92 -22.49
N VAL A 414 17.54 5.75 -23.82
CA VAL A 414 16.59 6.41 -24.72
C VAL A 414 15.25 5.66 -24.68
N PRO A 415 14.12 6.33 -24.37
CA PRO A 415 12.81 5.68 -24.39
C PRO A 415 12.45 5.14 -25.78
N PRO A 416 12.02 3.87 -25.91
CA PRO A 416 11.63 3.27 -27.18
C PRO A 416 10.31 3.84 -27.73
N PHE A 417 9.54 4.52 -26.87
CA PHE A 417 8.31 5.21 -27.23
C PHE A 417 8.30 6.57 -26.56
N LYS A 418 8.12 7.63 -27.36
CA LYS A 418 7.92 8.99 -26.88
C LYS A 418 6.45 9.38 -27.04
N PRO A 419 5.73 9.71 -25.94
CA PRO A 419 4.36 10.18 -26.03
C PRO A 419 4.24 11.41 -26.92
N GLN A 420 3.20 11.45 -27.76
CA GLN A 420 2.94 12.54 -28.70
C GLN A 420 2.15 13.67 -28.02
N VAL A 421 2.64 14.15 -26.87
CA VAL A 421 2.05 15.30 -26.18
C VAL A 421 2.54 16.61 -26.80
N THR A 422 1.64 17.55 -27.02
CA THR A 422 1.95 18.85 -27.66
C THR A 422 2.19 19.97 -26.65
N SER A 423 1.73 19.81 -25.41
CA SER A 423 1.93 20.73 -24.30
C SER A 423 1.83 20.01 -22.95
N GLU A 424 2.21 20.70 -21.87
CA GLU A 424 2.06 20.21 -20.48
C GLU A 424 0.60 20.07 -20.05
N THR A 425 -0.36 20.63 -20.80
CA THR A 425 -1.81 20.47 -20.58
C THR A 425 -2.46 19.46 -21.51
N ASP A 426 -1.69 18.86 -22.42
CA ASP A 426 -2.20 17.87 -23.37
C ASP A 426 -2.66 16.64 -22.59
N THR A 427 -3.94 16.33 -22.72
CA THR A 427 -4.64 15.28 -21.97
C THR A 427 -5.18 14.19 -22.89
N ARG A 428 -4.63 14.06 -24.12
CA ARG A 428 -5.04 13.07 -25.12
C ARG A 428 -4.94 11.61 -24.66
N TYR A 429 -4.14 11.35 -23.63
CA TYR A 429 -3.93 10.02 -23.07
C TYR A 429 -4.72 9.78 -21.78
N PHE A 430 -5.67 10.66 -21.46
CA PHE A 430 -6.62 10.49 -20.37
C PHE A 430 -8.01 10.23 -20.93
N ASP A 431 -8.81 9.46 -20.19
CA ASP A 431 -10.17 9.10 -20.62
C ASP A 431 -11.05 10.35 -20.82
N GLU A 432 -11.73 10.42 -21.96
CA GLU A 432 -12.67 11.50 -22.27
C GLU A 432 -13.86 11.51 -21.30
N GLU A 433 -14.23 10.36 -20.73
CA GLU A 433 -15.26 10.29 -19.68
C GLU A 433 -14.92 11.22 -18.52
N PHE A 434 -13.65 11.32 -18.14
CA PHE A 434 -13.22 12.23 -17.08
C PHE A 434 -12.92 13.62 -17.63
N THR A 435 -12.16 13.69 -18.72
CA THR A 435 -11.61 14.96 -19.14
C THR A 435 -12.62 15.91 -19.80
N ALA A 436 -13.77 15.40 -20.25
CA ALA A 436 -14.89 16.21 -20.72
C ALA A 436 -15.79 16.76 -19.59
N GLN A 437 -15.63 16.30 -18.34
CA GLN A 437 -16.44 16.76 -17.23
C GLN A 437 -16.03 18.17 -16.77
N THR A 438 -17.03 19.02 -16.51
CA THR A 438 -16.81 20.32 -15.88
C THR A 438 -16.33 20.14 -14.44
N ILE A 439 -15.27 20.86 -14.07
CA ILE A 439 -14.74 20.82 -12.71
C ILE A 439 -15.64 21.63 -11.79
N THR A 440 -16.42 20.94 -10.96
CA THR A 440 -17.11 21.57 -9.82
C THR A 440 -16.34 21.25 -8.55
N ILE A 441 -15.68 22.25 -7.99
CA ILE A 441 -15.12 22.17 -6.62
C ILE A 441 -16.12 22.87 -5.73
N THR A 442 -16.66 22.15 -4.75
CA THR A 442 -17.36 22.79 -3.63
C THR A 442 -16.38 23.79 -3.03
N PRO A 443 -16.66 25.10 -3.06
CA PRO A 443 -15.80 26.07 -2.41
C PRO A 443 -15.56 25.62 -0.96
N PRO A 444 -14.39 25.89 -0.37
CA PRO A 444 -14.29 25.89 1.09
C PRO A 444 -15.46 26.76 1.58
N GLY A 445 -16.31 26.23 2.46
CA GLY A 445 -17.39 27.03 3.04
C GLY A 445 -16.79 28.32 3.62
N GLN A 446 -17.53 29.43 3.60
CA GLN A 446 -17.11 30.75 4.11
C GLN A 446 -16.73 30.78 5.60
N ASP A 447 -16.62 29.62 6.25
CA ASP A 447 -16.25 29.41 7.64
C ASP A 447 -14.77 28.99 7.78
N ASP A 448 -13.88 29.58 6.97
CA ASP A 448 -12.41 29.43 7.04
C ASP A 448 -11.80 29.93 8.38
N SER A 449 -12.63 30.23 9.38
CA SER A 449 -12.21 30.39 10.77
C SER A 449 -12.17 29.07 11.57
N MET A 450 -12.62 27.96 11.00
CA MET A 450 -12.66 26.63 11.62
C MET A 450 -11.42 25.74 11.35
N GLU A 451 -10.20 26.29 11.38
CA GLU A 451 -8.97 25.45 11.30
C GLU A 451 -8.82 24.47 12.48
N SER A 452 -9.65 24.61 13.53
CA SER A 452 -9.64 23.80 14.75
C SER A 452 -10.82 22.83 14.93
N PHE A 453 -11.64 22.58 13.90
CA PHE A 453 -12.79 21.67 14.04
C PHE A 453 -12.36 20.21 13.93
N ASP A 454 -11.93 19.64 15.05
CA ASP A 454 -11.67 18.21 15.18
C ASP A 454 -12.98 17.48 15.51
N SER A 455 -13.38 16.55 14.65
CA SER A 455 -14.59 15.74 14.86
C SER A 455 -14.35 14.31 14.38
N GLU A 456 -15.05 13.34 14.96
CA GLU A 456 -14.89 11.92 14.60
C GLU A 456 -15.03 11.65 13.09
N ARG A 457 -15.85 12.43 12.38
CA ARG A 457 -16.06 12.28 10.92
C ARG A 457 -15.12 13.14 10.07
N ARG A 458 -14.53 14.19 10.63
CA ARG A 458 -13.59 15.11 9.96
C ARG A 458 -12.39 15.38 10.88
N PRO A 459 -11.56 14.37 11.16
CA PRO A 459 -10.45 14.57 12.07
C PRO A 459 -9.39 15.47 11.44
N HIS A 460 -8.60 16.12 12.29
CA HIS A 460 -7.35 16.74 11.84
C HIS A 460 -6.28 15.66 11.63
N PHE A 461 -5.80 15.48 10.39
CA PHE A 461 -4.79 14.46 10.10
C PHE A 461 -3.38 15.00 10.38
N PRO A 462 -2.52 14.29 11.11
CA PRO A 462 -1.13 14.70 11.30
C PRO A 462 -0.34 14.66 9.99
N GLN A 463 0.72 15.46 9.88
CA GLN A 463 1.68 15.48 8.76
C GLN A 463 1.11 15.96 7.39
N PHE A 464 -0.06 16.60 7.36
CA PHE A 464 -0.62 17.27 6.17
C PHE A 464 -0.33 18.78 6.17
N SER A 465 0.96 19.12 6.18
CA SER A 465 1.48 20.48 6.07
C SER A 465 2.83 20.52 5.35
N TYR A 466 3.03 19.57 4.43
CA TYR A 466 4.29 19.35 3.75
C TYR A 466 4.46 20.27 2.54
N SER A 467 5.67 20.80 2.39
CA SER A 467 6.14 21.50 1.19
C SER A 467 7.55 21.04 0.88
N ALA A 468 7.73 20.42 -0.29
CA ALA A 468 9.05 19.99 -0.72
C ALA A 468 9.96 21.22 -0.93
N SER A 469 11.03 21.30 -0.14
CA SER A 469 12.11 22.29 -0.32
C SER A 469 12.57 22.24 -1.77
N GLY A 470 12.35 23.34 -2.50
CA GLY A 470 12.52 23.39 -3.95
C GLY A 470 13.91 22.93 -4.39
N THR A 471 13.95 21.97 -5.32
CA THR A 471 15.06 21.87 -6.25
C THR A 471 14.85 22.96 -7.30
N ALA A 472 15.82 23.86 -7.40
CA ALA A 472 15.97 24.77 -8.53
C ALA A 472 16.04 23.98 -9.84
#